data_AF-A0A1H1RPX0-F1
#
_entry.id   AF-A0A1H1RPX0-F1
#
_cell.length_a   1.000
_cell.length_b   1.000
_cell.length_c   1.000
_cell.angle_alpha   90.00
_cell.angle_beta   90.00
_cell.angle_gamma   90.00
#
_symmetry.space_group_name_H-M   'P 1'
#
loop_
_entity.id
_entity.type
_entity.pdbx_description
1 polymer ?
#
loop_
_entity_poly.entity_id
_entity_poly.type
_entity_poly.pdbx_seq_one_letter_code
_entity_poly.pdbx_strand_id
1 'polypeptide(L)'
;MTDSTARHQVNRAQVDQSRQGAEIVRQRTPALQQVQHTAEFLDLVGACAQFVASAGRIVPGLRGQNYSDDEKATVQRNVARVRAAADWIEGAVATGQVTPEEGLARLLRGE
;
A
#
# COMPACT_ATOMS: atom_id res chain seq x y z
N MET A 1 -36.20 29.52 -3.76
CA MET A 1 -35.00 28.74 -4.16
C MET A 1 -33.70 29.38 -3.65
N THR A 2 -33.63 29.74 -2.36
CA THR A 2 -32.50 30.53 -1.80
C THR A 2 -31.68 29.74 -0.76
N ASP A 3 -32.13 28.53 -0.41
CA ASP A 3 -31.64 27.78 0.76
C ASP A 3 -30.58 26.69 0.41
N SER A 4 -30.47 26.29 -0.86
CA SER A 4 -29.49 25.26 -1.30
C SER A 4 -28.08 25.82 -1.47
N THR A 5 -27.94 27.05 -2.01
CA THR A 5 -26.65 27.71 -2.24
C THR A 5 -25.95 28.06 -0.92
N ALA A 6 -26.70 28.52 0.07
CA ALA A 6 -26.17 28.87 1.39
C ALA A 6 -25.64 27.62 2.13
N ARG A 7 -26.39 26.50 2.11
CA ARG A 7 -25.91 25.24 2.70
C ARG A 7 -24.66 24.69 2.01
N HIS A 8 -24.57 24.77 0.69
CA HIS A 8 -23.38 24.35 -0.03
C HIS A 8 -22.16 25.22 0.25
N GLN A 9 -22.33 26.52 0.40
CA GLN A 9 -21.24 27.44 0.77
C GLN A 9 -20.74 27.19 2.19
N VAL A 10 -21.65 26.94 3.15
CA VAL A 10 -21.27 26.61 4.53
C VAL A 10 -20.57 25.26 4.62
N ASN A 11 -21.08 24.23 3.93
CA ASN A 11 -20.40 22.93 3.88
C ASN A 11 -19.00 23.04 3.27
N ARG A 12 -18.85 23.83 2.21
CA ARG A 12 -17.54 24.04 1.57
C ARG A 12 -16.58 24.78 2.51
N ALA A 13 -17.06 25.84 3.17
CA ALA A 13 -16.28 26.59 4.15
C ALA A 13 -15.88 25.75 5.37
N GLN A 14 -16.75 24.87 5.85
CA GLN A 14 -16.45 23.94 6.95
C GLN A 14 -15.41 22.89 6.54
N VAL A 15 -15.55 22.31 5.35
CA VAL A 15 -14.57 21.34 4.81
C VAL A 15 -13.20 22.02 4.60
N ASP A 16 -13.18 23.24 4.07
CA ASP A 16 -11.96 24.01 3.86
C ASP A 16 -11.32 24.41 5.20
N GLN A 17 -12.11 24.80 6.21
CA GLN A 17 -11.63 25.07 7.57
C GLN A 17 -11.07 23.82 8.25
N SER A 18 -11.74 22.67 8.11
CA SER A 18 -11.25 21.39 8.64
C SER A 18 -9.93 20.97 7.97
N ARG A 19 -9.80 21.17 6.65
CA ARG A 19 -8.54 20.94 5.93
C ARG A 19 -7.41 21.85 6.39
N GLN A 20 -7.70 23.15 6.57
CA GLN A 20 -6.73 24.12 7.09
C GLN A 20 -6.32 23.79 8.55
N GLY A 21 -7.27 23.39 9.40
CA GLY A 21 -6.99 22.96 10.76
C GLY A 21 -6.11 21.72 10.82
N ALA A 22 -6.40 20.71 9.99
CA ALA A 22 -5.58 19.52 9.87
C ALA A 22 -4.15 19.86 9.39
N GLU A 23 -4.02 20.79 8.45
CA GLU A 23 -2.72 21.23 7.93
C GLU A 23 -1.91 22.02 8.98
N ILE A 24 -2.56 22.87 9.79
CA ILE A 24 -1.90 23.59 10.90
C ILE A 24 -1.41 22.62 11.98
N VAL A 25 -2.21 21.60 12.32
CA VAL A 25 -1.81 20.55 13.27
C VAL A 25 -0.65 19.74 12.72
N ARG A 26 -0.72 19.37 11.43
CA ARG A 26 0.34 18.68 10.71
C ARG A 26 1.65 19.46 10.73
N GLN A 27 1.62 20.78 10.50
CA GLN A 27 2.80 21.65 10.55
C GLN A 27 3.36 21.86 11.96
N ARG A 28 2.50 21.88 12.98
CA ARG A 28 2.91 22.12 14.37
C ARG A 28 3.45 20.88 15.09
N THR A 29 3.29 19.68 14.54
CA THR A 29 3.74 18.44 15.20
C THR A 29 4.56 17.53 14.27
N PRO A 30 5.74 17.98 13.82
CA PRO A 30 6.61 17.20 12.93
C PRO A 30 7.07 15.86 13.55
N ALA A 31 7.15 15.77 14.88
CA ALA A 31 7.49 14.53 15.58
C ALA A 31 6.44 13.41 15.35
N LEU A 32 5.15 13.74 15.20
CA LEU A 32 4.12 12.74 14.90
C LEU A 32 4.27 12.18 13.47
N GLN A 33 4.65 13.01 12.50
CA GLN A 33 4.92 12.55 11.14
C GLN A 33 6.14 11.62 11.11
N GLN A 34 7.22 11.98 11.81
CA GLN A 34 8.42 11.13 11.88
C GLN A 34 8.12 9.77 12.52
N VAL A 35 7.30 9.73 13.57
CA VAL A 35 6.87 8.47 14.20
C VAL A 35 5.97 7.65 13.27
N GLN A 36 5.01 8.27 12.57
CA GLN A 36 4.16 7.58 11.59
C GLN A 36 4.97 7.02 10.42
N HIS A 37 5.87 7.82 9.84
CA HIS A 37 6.79 7.36 8.79
C HIS A 37 7.66 6.19 9.25
N THR A 38 8.15 6.23 10.49
CA THR A 38 8.96 5.14 11.05
C THR A 38 8.12 3.87 11.25
N ALA A 39 6.87 3.99 11.69
CA ALA A 39 5.96 2.85 11.86
C ALA A 39 5.59 2.21 10.53
N GLU A 40 5.17 2.99 9.54
CA GLU A 40 4.82 2.49 8.19
C GLU A 40 6.00 1.82 7.49
N PHE A 41 7.21 2.38 7.65
CA PHE A 41 8.44 1.77 7.14
C PHE A 41 8.72 0.42 7.81
N LEU A 42 8.60 0.33 9.14
CA LEU A 42 8.82 -0.92 9.88
C LEU A 42 7.76 -1.98 9.53
N ASP A 43 6.52 -1.57 9.31
CA ASP A 43 5.44 -2.47 8.86
C ASP A 43 5.75 -3.06 7.48
N LEU A 44 6.23 -2.25 6.54
CA LEU A 44 6.63 -2.72 5.21
C LEU A 44 7.82 -3.69 5.27
N VAL A 45 8.85 -3.36 6.04
CA VAL A 45 9.99 -4.27 6.28
C VAL A 45 9.53 -5.59 6.91
N GLY A 46 8.63 -5.51 7.89
CA GLY A 46 8.03 -6.67 8.55
C GLY A 46 7.26 -7.56 7.57
N ALA A 47 6.46 -6.97 6.68
CA ALA A 47 5.71 -7.71 5.66
C ALA A 47 6.64 -8.49 4.70
N CYS A 48 7.72 -7.85 4.23
CA CYS A 48 8.73 -8.52 3.40
C CYS A 48 9.40 -9.68 4.14
N ALA A 49 9.82 -9.46 5.39
CA ALA A 49 10.43 -10.50 6.22
C ALA A 49 9.47 -11.69 6.46
N GLN A 50 8.19 -11.42 6.73
CA GLN A 50 7.18 -12.45 6.96
C GLN A 50 6.94 -13.31 5.71
N PHE A 51 6.92 -12.70 4.52
CA PHE A 51 6.80 -13.44 3.26
C PHE A 51 7.99 -14.41 3.09
N VAL A 52 9.22 -13.90 3.21
CA VAL A 52 10.45 -14.70 3.05
C VAL A 52 10.51 -15.83 4.08
N ALA A 53 10.24 -15.54 5.35
CA ALA A 53 10.22 -16.55 6.41
C ALA A 53 9.16 -17.64 6.15
N SER A 54 7.99 -17.26 5.64
CA SER A 54 6.93 -18.22 5.31
C SER A 54 7.29 -19.11 4.12
N ALA A 55 7.84 -18.53 3.06
CA ALA A 55 8.32 -19.30 1.92
C ALA A 55 9.45 -20.27 2.34
N GLY A 56 10.42 -19.79 3.12
CA GLY A 56 11.55 -20.59 3.61
C GLY A 56 11.13 -21.78 4.48
N ARG A 57 10.02 -21.65 5.22
CA ARG A 57 9.45 -22.75 6.03
C ARG A 57 8.62 -23.73 5.20
N ILE A 58 7.83 -23.26 4.24
CA ILE A 58 6.88 -24.09 3.48
C ILE A 58 7.57 -24.85 2.34
N VAL A 59 8.41 -24.18 1.56
CA VAL A 59 9.01 -24.74 0.33
C VAL A 59 9.80 -26.04 0.57
N PRO A 60 10.61 -26.17 1.65
CA PRO A 60 11.28 -27.45 1.93
C PRO A 60 10.32 -28.63 2.13
N GLY A 61 9.12 -28.38 2.66
CA GLY A 61 8.08 -29.40 2.86
C GLY A 61 7.40 -29.86 1.57
N LEU A 62 7.61 -29.14 0.46
CA LEU A 62 7.08 -29.48 -0.87
C LEU A 62 8.00 -30.44 -1.65
N ARG A 63 9.19 -30.76 -1.11
CA ARG A 63 10.15 -31.66 -1.77
C ARG A 63 9.56 -33.06 -1.97
N GLY A 64 9.83 -33.65 -3.12
CA GLY A 64 9.43 -35.02 -3.46
C GLY A 64 7.95 -35.19 -3.83
N GLN A 65 7.18 -34.09 -3.91
CA GLN A 65 5.80 -34.11 -4.36
C GLN A 65 5.72 -34.00 -5.89
N ASN A 66 4.86 -34.81 -6.51
CA ASN A 66 4.54 -34.71 -7.94
C ASN A 66 3.35 -33.77 -8.11
N TYR A 67 3.65 -32.52 -8.46
CA TYR A 67 2.63 -31.53 -8.79
C TYR A 67 2.14 -31.69 -10.23
N SER A 68 0.83 -31.57 -10.40
CA SER A 68 0.18 -31.40 -11.70
C SER A 68 0.60 -30.07 -12.34
N ASP A 69 0.39 -29.94 -13.65
CA ASP A 69 0.74 -28.72 -14.37
C ASP A 69 -0.14 -27.53 -13.94
N ASP A 70 -1.39 -27.78 -13.55
CA ASP A 70 -2.29 -26.76 -13.01
C ASP A 70 -1.82 -26.21 -11.66
N GLU A 71 -1.30 -27.08 -10.78
CA GLU A 71 -0.71 -26.67 -9.49
C GLU A 71 0.54 -25.83 -9.71
N LYS A 72 1.43 -26.25 -10.63
CA LYS A 72 2.63 -25.48 -10.99
C LYS A 72 2.24 -24.12 -11.56
N ALA A 73 1.29 -24.07 -12.48
CA ALA A 73 0.81 -22.82 -13.08
C ALA A 73 0.19 -21.89 -12.03
N THR A 74 -0.52 -22.45 -11.04
CA THR A 74 -1.08 -21.68 -9.93
C THR A 74 0.00 -21.07 -9.05
N VAL A 75 1.04 -21.83 -8.70
CA VAL A 75 2.19 -21.30 -7.95
C VAL A 75 2.90 -20.20 -8.75
N GLN A 76 3.14 -20.42 -10.05
CA GLN A 76 3.79 -19.44 -10.92
C GLN A 76 3.03 -18.11 -10.99
N ARG A 77 1.69 -18.13 -11.15
CA ARG A 77 0.86 -16.91 -11.13
C ARG A 77 0.96 -16.15 -9.81
N ASN A 78 0.97 -16.85 -8.68
CA ASN A 78 1.12 -16.21 -7.38
C ASN A 78 2.52 -15.59 -7.19
N VAL A 79 3.57 -16.29 -7.63
CA VAL A 79 4.94 -15.76 -7.60
C VAL A 79 5.07 -14.53 -8.49
N ALA A 80 4.44 -14.50 -9.67
CA ALA A 80 4.43 -13.32 -10.53
C ALA A 80 3.81 -12.10 -9.84
N ARG A 81 2.68 -12.28 -9.14
CA ARG A 81 2.05 -11.19 -8.36
C ARG A 81 2.94 -10.69 -7.23
N VAL A 82 3.67 -11.57 -6.55
CA VAL A 82 4.63 -11.18 -5.52
C VAL A 82 5.77 -10.36 -6.12
N ARG A 83 6.29 -10.74 -7.29
CA ARG A 83 7.33 -9.97 -7.99
C ARG A 83 6.84 -8.59 -8.37
N ALA A 84 5.66 -8.49 -9.00
CA ALA A 84 5.07 -7.20 -9.34
C ALA A 84 4.87 -6.30 -8.12
N ALA A 85 4.47 -6.87 -6.98
CA ALA A 85 4.36 -6.12 -5.73
C ALA A 85 5.74 -5.66 -5.20
N ALA A 86 6.77 -6.50 -5.29
CA ALA A 86 8.13 -6.14 -4.91
C ALA A 86 8.70 -5.02 -5.80
N ASP A 87 8.53 -5.14 -7.12
CA ASP A 87 8.95 -4.11 -8.09
C ASP A 87 8.23 -2.78 -7.84
N TRP A 88 6.94 -2.83 -7.47
CA TRP A 88 6.20 -1.65 -7.07
C TRP A 88 6.73 -1.02 -5.79
N ILE A 89 7.05 -1.82 -4.76
CA ILE A 89 7.66 -1.35 -3.51
C ILE A 89 8.99 -0.66 -3.80
N GLU A 90 9.86 -1.27 -4.60
CA GLU A 90 11.15 -0.67 -5.00
C GLU A 90 10.95 0.67 -5.71
N GLY A 91 10.02 0.72 -6.67
CA GLY A 91 9.69 1.96 -7.39
C GLY A 91 9.14 3.06 -6.46
N ALA A 92 8.24 2.70 -5.54
CA ALA A 92 7.64 3.64 -4.60
C ALA A 92 8.68 4.22 -3.63
N VAL A 93 9.58 3.38 -3.11
CA VAL A 93 10.67 3.81 -2.21
C VAL A 93 11.70 4.67 -2.96
N ALA A 94 12.07 4.30 -4.18
CA ALA A 94 13.07 5.03 -4.96
C ALA A 94 12.59 6.41 -5.43
N THR A 95 11.30 6.55 -5.74
CA THR A 95 10.73 7.78 -6.32
C THR A 95 9.99 8.65 -5.31
N GLY A 96 9.62 8.11 -4.15
CA GLY A 96 8.75 8.77 -3.18
C GLY A 96 7.30 8.95 -3.66
N GLN A 97 6.96 8.45 -4.86
CA GLN A 97 5.61 8.53 -5.43
C GLN A 97 4.82 7.31 -4.99
N VAL A 98 3.96 7.52 -3.99
CA VAL A 98 3.05 6.51 -3.45
C VAL A 98 1.61 6.93 -3.79
N THR A 99 1.28 7.06 -5.06
CA THR A 99 -0.11 7.25 -5.47
C THR A 99 -0.83 5.90 -5.32
N PRO A 100 -1.86 5.79 -4.44
CA PRO A 100 -2.54 4.52 -4.16
C PRO A 100 -3.16 3.86 -5.40
N GLU A 101 -3.53 4.68 -6.38
CA GLU A 101 -4.20 4.25 -7.61
C GLU A 101 -3.23 3.68 -8.65
N GLU A 102 -1.99 4.17 -8.76
CA GLU A 102 -1.02 3.63 -9.74
C GLU A 102 -0.44 2.28 -9.31
N GLY A 103 -0.19 2.11 -8.01
CA GLY A 103 0.25 0.83 -7.44
C GLY A 103 -0.80 -0.26 -7.58
N LEU A 104 -2.05 0.06 -7.21
CA LEU A 104 -3.18 -0.85 -7.34
C LEU A 104 -3.49 -1.18 -8.81
N ALA A 105 -3.41 -0.20 -9.72
CA ALA A 105 -3.63 -0.43 -11.14
C ALA A 105 -2.56 -1.34 -11.77
N ARG A 106 -1.29 -1.26 -11.33
CA ARG A 106 -0.25 -2.19 -11.79
C ARG A 106 -0.44 -3.60 -11.23
N LEU A 107 -0.77 -3.72 -9.95
CA LEU A 107 -1.00 -5.02 -9.29
C LEU A 107 -2.23 -5.75 -9.85
N LEU A 108 -3.25 -5.01 -10.30
CA LEU A 108 -4.43 -5.54 -11.00
C LEU A 108 -4.17 -5.88 -12.47
N ARG A 109 -3.19 -5.26 -13.13
CA ARG A 109 -2.83 -5.57 -14.51
C ARG A 109 -2.10 -6.91 -14.65
N GLY A 110 -1.50 -7.43 -13.57
CA GLY A 110 -0.86 -8.74 -13.59
C GLY A 110 0.30 -8.85 -14.59
N GLU A 111 0.89 -7.70 -14.94
CA GLU A 111 2.17 -7.60 -15.64
C GLU A 111 3.32 -7.68 -14.63
#